data_AF-A0A388LQS0-F1
#
_entry.id   AF-A0A388LQS0-F1
#
_cell.length_a   1.000
_cell.length_b   1.000
_cell.length_c   1.000
_cell.angle_alpha   90.00
_cell.angle_beta   90.00
_cell.angle_gamma   90.00
#
_symmetry.space_group_name_H-M   'P 1'
#
loop_
_entity.id
_entity.type
_entity.pdbx_description
1 polymer ?
#
loop_
_entity_poly.entity_id
_entity_poly.type
_entity_poly.pdbx_seq_one_letter_code
_entity_poly.pdbx_strand_id
1 'polypeptide(L)'
;MAAELVWRKIVRGESVMCWERRRERDGFLPRAVPFGPKITRRCVLFYSVDVNRKAAVDVDAALGYRKRLLSHVLLWVKKVGDHIPNEWAVVDIVGDIVTNLIKNLAVEHDGRLDMGAFYYTFMDPPLVGRGYLHGEIRL
;
A
#
# COMPACT_ATOMS: atom_id res chain seq x y z
N MET A 1 -2.88 8.65 19.51
CA MET A 1 -2.95 8.08 18.14
C MET A 1 -3.76 6.80 18.21
N ALA A 2 -4.72 6.56 17.31
CA ALA A 2 -5.29 5.23 17.14
C ALA A 2 -4.72 4.68 15.84
N ALA A 3 -3.64 3.91 15.96
CA ALA A 3 -3.06 3.12 14.90
C ALA A 3 -3.42 1.66 15.16
N GLU A 4 -3.84 0.92 14.15
CA GLU A 4 -4.15 -0.49 14.27
C GLU A 4 -3.10 -1.31 13.51
N LEU A 5 -2.58 -2.36 14.15
CA LEU A 5 -1.67 -3.29 13.48
C LEU A 5 -2.46 -4.09 12.43
N VAL A 6 -2.13 -3.86 11.15
CA VAL A 6 -2.79 -4.52 10.00
C VAL A 6 -2.16 -5.87 9.75
N TRP A 7 -0.82 -5.93 9.78
CA TRP A 7 -0.08 -7.17 9.65
C TRP A 7 1.34 -7.03 10.23
N ARG A 8 1.91 -8.18 10.63
CA ARG A 8 3.33 -8.31 10.93
C ARG A 8 3.90 -9.52 10.20
N LYS A 9 5.15 -9.45 9.74
CA LYS A 9 5.81 -10.57 9.06
C LYS A 9 7.33 -10.46 9.14
N ILE A 10 8.00 -11.61 9.09
CA ILE A 10 9.44 -11.65 8.81
C ILE A 10 9.62 -11.64 7.30
N VAL A 11 10.34 -10.65 6.79
CA VAL A 11 10.63 -10.46 5.37
C VAL A 11 12.13 -10.42 5.20
N ARG A 12 12.71 -11.44 4.54
CA ARG A 12 14.16 -11.55 4.29
C ARG A 12 15.02 -11.42 5.56
N GLY A 13 14.51 -11.94 6.69
CA GLY A 13 15.17 -11.86 7.99
C GLY A 13 14.79 -10.62 8.81
N GLU A 14 14.12 -9.63 8.22
CA GLU A 14 13.73 -8.39 8.89
C GLU A 14 12.31 -8.45 9.45
N SER A 15 12.11 -7.92 10.65
CA SER A 15 10.78 -7.82 11.26
C SER A 15 10.04 -6.61 10.71
N VAL A 16 8.93 -6.84 10.01
CA VAL A 16 8.12 -5.79 9.39
C VAL A 16 6.77 -5.70 10.06
N MET A 17 6.36 -4.50 10.45
CA MET A 17 5.08 -4.20 11.07
C MET A 17 4.39 -3.08 10.30
N CYS A 18 3.17 -3.33 9.83
CA CYS A 18 2.37 -2.35 9.11
C CYS A 18 1.18 -1.93 9.96
N TRP A 19 1.02 -0.63 10.14
CA TRP A 19 -0.04 -0.02 10.92
C TRP A 19 -0.92 0.85 10.04
N GLU A 20 -2.24 0.75 10.18
CA GLU A 20 -3.17 1.72 9.60
C GLU A 20 -3.37 2.87 10.59
N ARG A 21 -3.17 4.10 10.11
CA ARG A 21 -3.50 5.34 10.82
C ARG A 21 -5.00 5.61 10.71
N ARG A 22 -5.82 4.80 11.40
CA ARG A 22 -7.30 4.80 11.28
C ARG A 22 -7.98 6.16 11.48
N ARG A 23 -7.42 7.05 12.30
CA ARG A 23 -7.97 8.42 12.48
C ARG A 23 -7.86 9.30 11.25
N GLU A 24 -6.95 8.94 10.33
CA GLU A 24 -6.69 9.68 9.09
C GLU A 24 -7.45 9.06 7.91
N ARG A 25 -8.12 7.92 8.10
CA ARG A 25 -8.94 7.27 7.06
C ARG A 25 -9.91 8.27 6.44
N ASP A 26 -10.01 8.21 5.11
CA ASP A 26 -10.79 9.13 4.27
C ASP A 26 -10.41 10.62 4.44
N GLY A 27 -9.23 10.87 5.01
CA GLY A 27 -8.63 12.20 5.13
C GLY A 27 -8.12 12.76 3.81
N PHE A 28 -7.56 13.97 3.90
CA PHE A 28 -7.07 14.70 2.74
C PHE A 28 -5.84 14.01 2.12
N LEU A 29 -5.97 13.60 0.86
CA LEU A 29 -4.86 13.10 0.05
C LEU A 29 -4.44 14.19 -0.95
N PRO A 30 -3.25 14.80 -0.82
CA PRO A 30 -2.77 15.87 -1.69
C PRO A 30 -2.26 15.34 -3.04
N ARG A 31 -2.95 14.36 -3.63
CA ARG A 31 -2.53 13.67 -4.85
C ARG A 31 -3.71 13.54 -5.79
N ALA A 32 -3.45 13.67 -7.08
CA ALA A 32 -4.43 13.32 -8.09
C ALA A 32 -4.71 11.81 -7.99
N VAL A 33 -6.00 11.44 -7.93
CA VAL A 33 -6.44 10.05 -7.90
C VAL A 33 -7.21 9.79 -9.19
N PRO A 34 -6.52 9.38 -10.26
CA PRO A 34 -7.10 9.23 -11.59
C PRO A 34 -7.89 7.92 -11.71
N PHE A 35 -8.92 7.75 -10.89
CA PHE A 35 -9.84 6.64 -11.06
C PHE A 35 -10.65 6.80 -12.34
N GLY A 36 -10.87 5.69 -13.05
CA GLY A 36 -11.72 5.67 -14.23
C GLY A 36 -13.18 5.98 -13.90
N PRO A 37 -14.00 6.37 -14.90
CA PRO A 37 -15.39 6.82 -14.71
C PRO A 37 -16.33 5.74 -14.13
N LYS A 38 -15.88 4.49 -14.10
CA LYS A 38 -16.62 3.34 -13.56
C LYS A 38 -16.52 3.22 -12.03
N ILE A 39 -15.65 4.00 -11.40
CA ILE A 39 -15.46 4.02 -9.95
C ILE A 39 -16.49 4.96 -9.32
N THR A 40 -17.36 4.39 -8.51
CA THR A 40 -18.54 5.08 -7.93
C THR A 40 -18.32 5.48 -6.47
N ARG A 41 -17.33 4.89 -5.79
CA ARG A 41 -16.95 5.22 -4.42
C ARG A 41 -15.45 5.13 -4.27
N ARG A 42 -14.90 5.98 -3.40
CA ARG A 42 -13.49 5.97 -3.00
C ARG A 42 -13.36 5.79 -1.49
N CYS A 43 -12.27 5.16 -1.06
CA CYS A 43 -11.76 5.20 0.29
C CYS A 43 -10.28 5.59 0.27
N VAL A 44 -9.78 6.29 1.28
CA VAL A 44 -8.35 6.59 1.44
C VAL A 44 -7.86 6.00 2.76
N LEU A 45 -6.78 5.22 2.69
CA LEU A 45 -6.13 4.60 3.83
C LEU A 45 -4.69 5.14 3.93
N PHE A 46 -4.20 5.24 5.15
CA PHE A 46 -2.86 5.74 5.45
C PHE A 46 -2.15 4.71 6.30
N TYR A 47 -1.00 4.24 5.84
CA TYR A 47 -0.21 3.25 6.56
C TYR A 47 1.14 3.83 6.98
N SER A 48 1.63 3.34 8.11
CA SER A 48 3.00 3.53 8.57
C SER A 48 3.63 2.17 8.80
N VAL A 49 4.82 1.96 8.23
CA VAL A 49 5.48 0.66 8.22
C VAL A 49 6.85 0.78 8.87
N ASP A 50 7.06 -0.06 9.87
CA ASP A 50 8.34 -0.18 10.57
C ASP A 50 9.08 -1.44 10.10
N VAL A 51 10.39 -1.31 9.92
CA VAL A 51 11.32 -2.44 9.76
C VAL A 51 12.25 -2.45 10.97
N ASN A 52 12.30 -3.56 11.69
CA ASN A 52 13.03 -3.72 12.95
C ASN A 52 12.76 -2.60 13.96
N ARG A 53 11.49 -2.22 14.12
CA ARG A 53 11.03 -1.13 15.02
C ARG A 53 11.56 0.26 14.63
N LYS A 54 12.02 0.45 13.40
CA LYS A 54 12.41 1.75 12.84
C LYS A 54 11.45 2.10 11.71
N ALA A 55 10.96 3.34 11.70
CA ALA A 55 10.07 3.83 10.65
C ALA A 55 10.76 3.74 9.28
N ALA A 56 10.19 2.95 8.37
CA ALA A 56 10.78 2.65 7.08
C ALA A 56 10.07 3.41 5.95
N VAL A 57 8.77 3.19 5.80
CA VAL A 57 7.94 3.84 4.79
C VAL A 57 6.57 4.22 5.34
N ASP A 58 6.01 5.30 4.81
CA ASP A 58 4.57 5.56 4.86
C ASP A 58 3.96 5.19 3.51
N VAL A 59 2.72 4.71 3.53
CA VAL A 59 1.97 4.39 2.31
C VAL A 59 0.61 5.09 2.34
N ASP A 60 0.37 5.94 1.35
CA ASP A 60 -0.95 6.48 1.08
C ASP A 60 -1.64 5.54 0.09
N ALA A 61 -2.84 5.06 0.41
CA ALA A 61 -3.60 4.16 -0.44
C ALA A 61 -4.96 4.76 -0.80
N ALA A 62 -5.24 4.93 -2.09
CA ALA A 62 -6.58 5.23 -2.58
C ALA A 62 -7.22 3.95 -3.12
N LEU A 63 -8.35 3.58 -2.56
CA LEU A 63 -9.15 2.44 -2.96
C LEU A 63 -10.35 2.93 -3.76
N GLY A 64 -10.51 2.42 -4.97
CA GLY A 64 -11.60 2.71 -5.90
C GLY A 64 -12.55 1.53 -5.99
N TYR A 65 -13.83 1.79 -5.77
CA TYR A 65 -14.88 0.78 -5.79
C TYR A 65 -15.82 0.99 -6.97
N ARG A 66 -16.10 -0.11 -7.69
CA ARG A 66 -17.20 -0.20 -8.63
C ARG A 66 -18.40 -0.79 -7.90
N LYS A 67 -19.42 0.03 -7.64
CA LYS A 67 -20.51 -0.31 -6.71
C LYS A 67 -19.95 -0.65 -5.32
N ARG A 68 -20.01 -1.92 -4.92
CA ARG A 68 -19.49 -2.43 -3.63
C ARG A 68 -18.22 -3.27 -3.77
N LEU A 69 -17.70 -3.43 -4.99
CA LEU A 69 -16.54 -4.27 -5.28
C LEU A 69 -15.28 -3.41 -5.37
N LEU A 70 -14.20 -3.82 -4.71
CA LEU A 70 -12.89 -3.19 -4.82
C LEU A 70 -12.33 -3.45 -6.22
N SER A 71 -12.09 -2.39 -6.97
CA SER A 71 -11.73 -2.48 -8.39
C SER A 71 -10.34 -1.91 -8.66
N HIS A 72 -9.94 -0.83 -7.98
CA HIS A 72 -8.64 -0.19 -8.21
C HIS A 72 -7.98 0.15 -6.88
N VAL A 73 -6.67 -0.04 -6.77
CA VAL A 73 -5.85 0.40 -5.64
C VAL A 73 -4.66 1.21 -6.16
N LEU A 74 -4.56 2.47 -5.75
CA LEU A 74 -3.40 3.31 -6.06
C LEU A 74 -2.61 3.52 -4.77
N LEU A 75 -1.31 3.21 -4.81
CA LEU A 75 -0.41 3.32 -3.66
C LEU A 75 0.66 4.37 -3.94
N TRP A 76 0.93 5.24 -2.98
CA TRP A 76 2.11 6.12 -2.98
C TRP A 76 2.98 5.75 -1.80
N VAL A 77 4.21 5.36 -2.09
CA VAL A 77 5.16 4.90 -1.07
C VAL A 77 6.19 5.99 -0.83
N LYS A 78 6.27 6.45 0.41
CA LYS A 78 7.21 7.46 0.85
C LYS A 78 8.21 6.85 1.81
N LYS A 79 9.51 7.03 1.53
CA LYS A 79 10.57 6.68 2.46
C LYS A 79 10.55 7.63 3.67
N VAL A 80 10.68 7.07 4.87
CA VAL A 80 10.74 7.81 6.13
C VAL A 80 12.04 7.55 6.89
N GLY A 81 12.65 6.37 6.75
CA GLY A 81 13.89 6.02 7.42
C GLY A 81 15.05 5.65 6.49
N ASP A 82 16.25 6.03 6.89
CA ASP A 82 17.49 5.82 6.11
C ASP A 82 18.02 4.39 6.15
N HIS A 83 17.47 3.54 7.00
CA HIS A 83 17.93 2.16 7.18
C HIS A 83 17.44 1.21 6.07
N ILE A 84 16.46 1.61 5.26
CA ILE A 84 16.11 0.91 4.03
C ILE A 84 16.88 1.51 2.85
N PRO A 85 17.22 0.75 1.79
CA PRO A 85 17.89 1.32 0.63
C PRO A 85 16.94 2.15 -0.24
N ASN A 86 17.49 3.08 -1.02
CA ASN A 86 16.73 3.82 -2.05
C ASN A 86 16.46 2.94 -3.29
N GLU A 87 17.50 2.23 -3.71
CA GLU A 87 17.50 1.26 -4.81
C GLU A 87 17.13 -0.14 -4.34
N TRP A 88 16.73 -1.00 -5.29
CA TRP A 88 16.22 -2.35 -5.02
C TRP A 88 17.11 -3.47 -5.59
N ALA A 89 18.32 -3.14 -6.04
CA ALA A 89 19.14 -4.01 -6.90
C ALA A 89 19.59 -5.35 -6.28
N VAL A 90 19.60 -5.45 -4.93
CA VAL A 90 20.02 -6.68 -4.22
C VAL A 90 18.91 -7.21 -3.30
N VAL A 91 18.24 -6.33 -2.57
CA VAL A 91 17.14 -6.66 -1.67
C VAL A 91 16.04 -5.62 -1.80
N ASP A 92 14.82 -6.05 -2.12
CA ASP A 92 13.69 -5.14 -2.26
C ASP A 92 12.67 -5.25 -1.12
N ILE A 93 13.07 -4.78 0.07
CA ILE A 93 12.19 -4.75 1.25
C ILE A 93 10.93 -3.91 1.01
N VAL A 94 11.03 -2.82 0.23
CA VAL A 94 9.89 -1.94 -0.08
C VAL A 94 8.91 -2.66 -0.99
N GLY A 95 9.39 -3.39 -2.00
CA GLY A 95 8.55 -4.21 -2.85
C GLY A 95 7.84 -5.33 -2.09
N ASP A 96 8.52 -5.95 -1.14
CA ASP A 96 7.89 -6.93 -0.25
C ASP A 96 6.83 -6.28 0.66
N ILE A 97 7.06 -5.08 1.20
CA ILE A 97 6.07 -4.32 1.99
C ILE A 97 4.81 -4.08 1.16
N VAL A 98 4.95 -3.52 -0.04
CA VAL A 98 3.82 -3.24 -0.95
C VAL A 98 3.07 -4.52 -1.30
N THR A 99 3.79 -5.59 -1.62
CA THR A 99 3.19 -6.89 -1.97
C THR A 99 2.39 -7.48 -0.81
N ASN A 100 2.91 -7.42 0.42
CA ASN A 100 2.17 -7.90 1.59
C ASN A 100 0.96 -7.01 1.92
N LEU A 101 1.05 -5.69 1.69
CA LEU A 101 -0.09 -4.80 1.83
C LEU A 101 -1.22 -5.13 0.84
N ILE A 102 -0.89 -5.34 -0.44
CA ILE A 102 -1.87 -5.74 -1.46
C ILE A 102 -2.52 -7.09 -1.11
N LYS A 103 -1.75 -8.07 -0.65
CA LYS A 103 -2.30 -9.35 -0.18
C LYS A 103 -3.26 -9.17 1.00
N ASN A 104 -2.92 -8.32 1.96
CA ASN A 104 -3.79 -8.04 3.08
C ASN A 104 -5.10 -7.37 2.63
N LEU A 105 -5.03 -6.39 1.72
CA LEU A 105 -6.20 -5.77 1.11
C LEU A 105 -7.07 -6.78 0.35
N ALA A 106 -6.45 -7.72 -0.38
CA ALA A 106 -7.15 -8.79 -1.08
C ALA A 106 -7.94 -9.68 -0.09
N VAL A 107 -7.33 -10.06 1.03
CA VAL A 107 -7.98 -10.84 2.10
C VAL A 107 -9.10 -10.05 2.78
N GLU A 108 -8.89 -8.76 3.09
CA GLU A 108 -9.93 -7.89 3.67
C GLU A 108 -11.16 -7.76 2.76
N HIS A 109 -10.92 -7.83 1.45
CA HIS A 109 -11.93 -7.72 0.41
C HIS A 109 -12.27 -9.07 -0.23
N ASP A 110 -12.05 -10.19 0.48
CA ASP A 110 -12.46 -11.50 0.01
C ASP A 110 -13.96 -11.53 -0.31
N GLY A 111 -14.31 -12.15 -1.43
CA GLY A 111 -15.66 -12.13 -2.01
C GLY A 111 -16.15 -10.75 -2.49
N ARG A 112 -15.33 -9.70 -2.40
CA ARG A 112 -15.65 -8.31 -2.80
C ARG A 112 -14.61 -7.68 -3.72
N LEU A 113 -13.75 -8.46 -4.36
CA LEU A 113 -12.91 -8.01 -5.47
C LEU A 113 -13.73 -7.93 -6.77
N ASP A 114 -13.57 -6.85 -7.52
CA ASP A 114 -14.09 -6.76 -8.89
C ASP A 114 -13.33 -7.72 -9.80
N MET A 115 -13.96 -8.16 -10.89
CA MET A 115 -13.28 -8.98 -11.88
C MET A 115 -12.17 -8.13 -12.53
N GLY A 116 -10.91 -8.56 -12.38
CA GLY A 116 -9.76 -7.79 -12.84
C GLY A 116 -9.44 -6.59 -11.95
N ALA A 117 -9.73 -6.66 -10.64
CA ALA A 117 -9.25 -5.67 -9.68
C ALA A 117 -7.74 -5.46 -9.85
N PHE A 118 -7.27 -4.21 -9.89
CA PHE A 118 -5.90 -3.89 -10.26
C PHE A 118 -5.26 -2.91 -9.27
N TYR A 119 -3.96 -3.03 -9.04
CA TYR A 119 -3.19 -2.06 -8.26
C TYR A 119 -2.06 -1.43 -9.05
N TYR A 120 -1.72 -0.20 -8.71
CA TYR A 120 -0.56 0.51 -9.22
C TYR A 120 0.16 1.26 -8.11
N THR A 121 1.49 1.26 -8.15
CA THR A 121 2.32 1.85 -7.10
C THR A 121 3.19 2.97 -7.66
N PHE A 122 3.22 4.09 -6.95
CA PHE A 122 4.09 5.24 -7.18
C PHE A 122 5.14 5.30 -6.07
N MET A 123 6.39 5.53 -6.43
CA MET A 123 7.51 5.68 -5.51
C MET A 123 7.83 7.17 -5.40
N ASP A 124 7.69 7.75 -4.21
CA ASP A 124 8.15 9.11 -3.98
C ASP A 124 9.69 9.11 -3.88
N PRO A 125 10.37 10.13 -4.44
CA PRO A 125 11.80 10.32 -4.21
C PRO A 125 12.12 10.31 -2.70
N PRO A 126 13.23 9.69 -2.26
CA PRO A 126 14.34 9.18 -3.07
C PRO A 126 14.20 7.70 -3.50
N LEU A 127 13.05 7.06 -3.31
CA LEU A 127 12.89 5.66 -3.74
C LEU A 127 12.97 5.57 -5.26
N VAL A 128 13.86 4.69 -5.73
CA VAL A 128 13.96 4.42 -7.17
C VAL A 128 12.77 3.56 -7.61
N GLY A 129 12.28 3.82 -8.82
CA GLY A 129 11.10 3.17 -9.38
C GLY A 129 11.16 1.65 -9.33
N ARG A 130 10.00 1.04 -9.10
CA ARG A 130 9.80 -0.42 -9.05
C ARG A 130 8.70 -0.76 -10.02
N GLY A 131 9.05 -0.74 -11.31
CA GLY A 131 8.10 -0.88 -12.42
C GLY A 131 7.31 -2.19 -12.40
N TYR A 132 7.67 -3.16 -11.59
CA TYR A 132 6.94 -4.42 -11.42
C TYR A 132 5.84 -4.35 -10.35
N LEU A 133 5.75 -3.28 -9.54
CA LEU A 133 4.76 -3.14 -8.46
C LEU A 133 3.41 -2.61 -8.97
N HIS A 134 2.86 -3.30 -9.95
CA HIS A 134 1.51 -3.13 -10.43
C HIS A 134 0.99 -4.48 -10.93
N GLY A 135 -0.32 -4.63 -11.01
CA GLY A 135 -0.89 -5.89 -11.47
C GLY A 135 -2.29 -6.13 -10.99
N GLU A 136 -2.83 -7.27 -11.40
CA GLU A 136 -4.11 -7.75 -10.88
C GLU A 136 -3.98 -8.13 -9.40
N ILE A 137 -4.98 -7.77 -8.62
CA ILE A 137 -5.13 -8.16 -7.21
C ILE A 137 -5.84 -9.51 -7.20
N ARG A 138 -5.19 -10.50 -6.60
CA ARG A 138 -5.73 -11.86 -6.46
C ARG A 138 -5.60 -12.30 -5.00
N LEU A 139 -6.52 -13.15 -4.57
CA LEU A 139 -6.42 -13.89 -3.31
C LEU A 139 -5.35 -14.98 -3.39
#